data_AF-A0AAD8F2A2-F1
#
_entry.id   AF-A0AAD8F2A2-F1
#
_cell.length_a   1.000
_cell.length_b   1.000
_cell.length_c   1.000
_cell.angle_alpha   90.00
_cell.angle_beta   90.00
_cell.angle_gamma   90.00
#
_symmetry.space_group_name_H-M   'P 1'
#
loop_
_entity.id
_entity.type
_entity.pdbx_description
1 polymer ?
#
loop_
_entity_poly.entity_id
_entity_poly.type
_entity_poly.pdbx_seq_one_letter_code
_entity_poly.pdbx_strand_id
1 'polypeptide(L)'
;TPRDHEVLPNHFFFSDIERPHAEIASFHLDKVLGFYRVPPTVGRVLNITEDIGNVGVELLTSTLHRSPVGNLCFFGKCKDYCKVAFSICGTPDTIEGAMSVFLPPRGIKQSHYSVASPWMRVYHHTGKAPWELSEDYCETNVKKRESFQGRQILDYSDIGVFDFLIGNLDRHHVELFQQFNNDTFILHLDNGRGFGKSKYDCMSCMSPVSQCCMIRLSTLAKLVKLYIGPDSLSHVLRKSLESDPLSPILWEPHLDALDRRVGQILKVVRDCIAKKGKLWHEVIIDDGYN
;
A
#
# COMPACT_ATOMS: atom_id res chain seq x y z
N THR A 1 15.21 -2.57 7.03
CA THR A 1 14.90 -1.43 7.92
C THR A 1 14.36 -1.96 9.24
N PRO A 2 14.83 -1.44 10.38
CA PRO A 2 14.25 -1.74 11.70
C PRO A 2 12.74 -1.42 11.73
N ARG A 3 11.98 -2.11 12.60
CA ARG A 3 10.52 -1.91 12.68
C ARG A 3 10.11 -0.58 13.31
N ASP A 4 10.96 -0.02 14.16
CA ASP A 4 10.79 1.26 14.87
C ASP A 4 11.33 2.47 14.10
N HIS A 5 11.91 2.26 12.92
CA HIS A 5 12.41 3.33 12.07
C HIS A 5 11.27 4.05 11.36
N GLU A 6 11.06 5.32 11.70
CA GLU A 6 10.15 6.22 10.99
C GLU A 6 10.86 7.01 9.88
N VAL A 7 10.12 7.27 8.81
CA VAL A 7 10.56 8.12 7.70
C VAL A 7 10.76 9.55 8.20
N LEU A 8 11.93 10.11 7.89
CA LEU A 8 12.27 11.46 8.30
C LEU A 8 11.22 12.47 7.81
N PRO A 9 10.84 13.49 8.63
CA PRO A 9 9.80 14.45 8.27
C PRO A 9 10.06 15.16 6.93
N ASN A 10 11.32 15.44 6.63
CA ASN A 10 11.76 16.18 5.45
C ASN A 10 11.91 15.31 4.20
N HIS A 11 11.76 13.99 4.29
CA HIS A 11 11.80 13.13 3.11
C HIS A 11 10.51 13.25 2.31
N PHE A 12 10.67 13.52 1.01
CA PHE A 12 9.60 13.34 0.05
C PHE A 12 9.24 11.86 -0.09
N PHE A 13 7.98 11.57 -0.41
CA PHE A 13 7.49 10.19 -0.59
C PHE A 13 8.30 9.43 -1.66
N PHE A 14 8.73 10.11 -2.73
CA PHE A 14 9.53 9.50 -3.79
C PHE A 14 10.99 9.20 -3.40
N SER A 15 11.45 9.70 -2.25
CA SER A 15 12.77 9.43 -1.66
C SER A 15 12.68 8.46 -0.47
N ASP A 16 11.49 7.93 -0.18
CA ASP A 16 11.31 6.97 0.89
C ASP A 16 11.87 5.60 0.48
N ILE A 17 12.51 4.93 1.44
CA ILE A 17 13.09 3.59 1.25
C ILE A 17 12.02 2.55 1.59
N GLU A 18 11.83 1.60 0.70
CA GLU A 18 10.86 0.52 0.91
C GLU A 18 11.18 -0.35 2.13
N ARG A 19 10.13 -0.89 2.73
CA ARG A 19 10.17 -1.69 3.93
C ARG A 19 9.56 -3.06 3.64
N PRO A 20 10.31 -4.16 3.79
CA PRO A 20 9.75 -5.50 3.54
C PRO A 20 8.57 -5.81 4.47
N HIS A 21 8.64 -5.36 5.72
CA HIS A 21 7.55 -5.55 6.68
C HIS A 21 6.27 -4.79 6.31
N ALA A 22 6.36 -3.72 5.49
CA ALA A 22 5.19 -3.02 5.00
C ALA A 22 4.41 -3.85 3.96
N GLU A 23 5.10 -4.61 3.10
CA GLU A 23 4.45 -5.52 2.15
C GLU A 23 3.71 -6.67 2.87
N ILE A 24 4.38 -7.28 3.86
CA ILE A 24 3.77 -8.33 4.70
C ILE A 24 2.54 -7.78 5.42
N ALA A 25 2.68 -6.63 6.10
CA ALA A 25 1.58 -6.02 6.82
C ALA A 25 0.41 -5.63 5.91
N SER A 26 0.70 -5.16 4.71
CA SER A 26 -0.28 -4.77 3.70
C SER A 26 -1.10 -5.95 3.21
N PHE A 27 -0.48 -7.12 2.98
CA PHE A 27 -1.20 -8.36 2.65
C PHE A 27 -2.18 -8.77 3.76
N HIS A 28 -1.72 -8.77 5.02
CA HIS A 28 -2.58 -9.12 6.14
C HIS A 28 -3.71 -8.10 6.35
N LEU A 29 -3.44 -6.81 6.18
CA LEU A 29 -4.44 -5.75 6.28
C LEU A 29 -5.52 -5.89 5.20
N ASP A 30 -5.12 -6.11 3.96
CA ASP A 30 -6.03 -6.30 2.83
C ASP A 30 -6.96 -7.49 3.04
N LYS A 31 -6.43 -8.61 3.56
CA LYS A 31 -7.21 -9.76 4.02
C LYS A 31 -8.16 -9.40 5.16
N VAL A 32 -7.68 -8.68 6.18
CA VAL A 32 -8.49 -8.30 7.35
C VAL A 32 -9.65 -7.39 6.95
N LEU A 33 -9.45 -6.47 6.01
CA LEU A 33 -10.47 -5.60 5.44
C LEU A 33 -11.42 -6.33 4.47
N GLY A 34 -11.06 -7.54 4.03
CA GLY A 34 -11.88 -8.34 3.13
C GLY A 34 -11.77 -7.94 1.66
N PHE A 35 -10.69 -7.25 1.27
CA PHE A 35 -10.46 -6.86 -0.12
C PHE A 35 -9.91 -8.02 -0.96
N TYR A 36 -8.93 -8.76 -0.43
CA TYR A 36 -8.26 -9.88 -1.10
C TYR A 36 -7.62 -9.53 -2.45
N ARG A 37 -6.95 -8.38 -2.54
CA ARG A 37 -6.33 -7.81 -3.75
C ARG A 37 -4.81 -7.64 -3.65
N VAL A 38 -4.21 -7.87 -2.49
CA VAL A 38 -2.75 -7.97 -2.34
C VAL A 38 -2.32 -9.44 -2.54
N PRO A 39 -1.32 -9.73 -3.39
CA PRO A 39 -0.78 -11.08 -3.52
C PRO A 39 -0.25 -11.63 -2.18
N PRO A 40 -0.42 -12.94 -1.92
CA PRO A 40 0.15 -13.60 -0.75
C PRO A 40 1.62 -13.23 -0.54
N THR A 41 1.91 -12.70 0.65
CA THR A 41 3.24 -12.22 1.04
C THR A 41 3.58 -12.72 2.44
N VAL A 42 4.77 -13.28 2.60
CA VAL A 42 5.24 -13.86 3.87
C VAL A 42 6.66 -13.39 4.19
N GLY A 43 6.96 -13.23 5.47
CA GLY A 43 8.32 -12.99 5.94
C GLY A 43 9.21 -14.24 5.86
N ARG A 44 10.48 -14.04 5.50
CA ARG A 44 11.50 -15.09 5.51
C ARG A 44 12.86 -14.54 5.96
N VAL A 45 13.56 -15.30 6.80
CA VAL A 45 14.99 -15.12 7.05
C VAL A 45 15.78 -15.82 5.95
N LEU A 46 16.73 -15.11 5.35
CA LEU A 46 17.61 -15.59 4.30
C LEU A 46 19.06 -15.59 4.79
N ASN A 47 19.79 -16.64 4.46
CA ASN A 47 21.24 -16.66 4.55
C ASN A 47 21.82 -16.04 3.26
N ILE A 48 22.56 -14.94 3.36
CA ILE A 48 23.14 -14.25 2.19
C ILE A 48 24.11 -15.16 1.43
N THR A 49 24.85 -16.03 2.11
CA THR A 49 25.78 -16.96 1.46
C THR A 49 25.01 -18.01 0.65
N GLU A 50 24.07 -18.71 1.29
CA GLU A 50 23.39 -19.87 0.71
C GLU A 50 22.24 -19.47 -0.22
N ASP A 51 21.35 -18.58 0.22
CA ASP A 51 20.13 -18.22 -0.50
C ASP A 51 20.35 -17.14 -1.57
N ILE A 52 21.49 -16.42 -1.54
CA ILE A 52 21.82 -15.36 -2.49
C ILE A 52 23.14 -15.63 -3.21
N GLY A 53 24.23 -15.85 -2.48
CA GLY A 53 25.56 -16.00 -3.07
C GLY A 53 25.69 -17.22 -3.99
N ASN A 54 25.22 -18.38 -3.52
CA ASN A 54 25.40 -19.65 -4.22
C ASN A 54 24.40 -19.89 -5.36
N VAL A 55 23.22 -19.26 -5.31
CA VAL A 55 22.11 -19.50 -6.25
C VAL A 55 21.69 -18.26 -7.04
N GLY A 56 22.20 -17.09 -6.67
CA GLY A 56 21.84 -15.82 -7.29
C GLY A 56 22.45 -15.62 -8.66
N VAL A 57 21.80 -14.78 -9.46
CA VAL A 57 22.32 -14.34 -10.76
C VAL A 57 23.48 -13.35 -10.58
N GLU A 58 24.34 -13.25 -11.61
CA GLU A 58 25.52 -12.37 -11.61
C GLU A 58 25.20 -10.92 -11.21
N LEU A 59 24.04 -10.41 -11.62
CA LEU A 59 23.59 -9.05 -11.29
C LEU A 59 23.56 -8.78 -9.77
N LEU A 60 23.25 -9.81 -8.99
CA LEU A 60 23.17 -9.74 -7.53
C LEU A 60 24.50 -10.15 -6.89
N THR A 61 25.08 -11.28 -7.32
CA THR A 61 26.29 -11.86 -6.70
C THR A 61 27.54 -11.02 -6.94
N SER A 62 27.64 -10.29 -8.07
CA SER A 62 28.74 -9.36 -8.33
C SER A 62 28.81 -8.15 -7.39
N THR A 63 27.79 -7.94 -6.55
CA THR A 63 27.72 -6.82 -5.60
C THR A 63 28.00 -7.22 -4.15
N LEU A 64 28.27 -8.51 -3.91
CA LEU A 64 28.61 -9.05 -2.60
C LEU A 64 29.96 -8.49 -2.14
N HIS A 65 30.01 -8.04 -0.90
CA HIS A 65 31.23 -7.54 -0.27
C HIS A 65 31.13 -7.65 1.26
N ARG A 66 32.25 -7.47 1.96
CA ARG A 66 32.26 -7.38 3.42
C ARG A 66 32.29 -5.92 3.86
N SER A 67 31.51 -5.60 4.89
CA SER A 67 31.59 -4.31 5.55
C SER A 67 32.88 -4.18 6.37
N PRO A 68 33.27 -2.97 6.82
CA PRO A 68 34.43 -2.77 7.69
C PRO A 68 34.40 -3.56 9.00
N VAL A 69 33.21 -3.98 9.46
CA VAL A 69 33.02 -4.81 10.67
C VAL A 69 32.86 -6.30 10.36
N GLY A 70 33.08 -6.70 9.10
CA GLY A 70 33.15 -8.11 8.69
C GLY A 70 31.82 -8.75 8.24
N ASN A 71 30.69 -8.05 8.38
CA ASN A 71 29.38 -8.55 7.95
C ASN A 71 29.31 -8.71 6.43
N LEU A 72 28.59 -9.72 5.96
CA LEU A 72 28.34 -9.92 4.53
C LEU A 72 27.21 -9.00 4.07
N CYS A 73 27.45 -8.29 2.96
CA CYS A 73 26.56 -7.28 2.42
C CYS A 73 26.42 -7.42 0.89
N PHE A 74 25.34 -6.89 0.35
CA PHE A 74 25.13 -6.70 -1.09
C PHE A 74 24.30 -5.44 -1.34
N PHE A 75 24.37 -4.89 -2.55
CA PHE A 75 23.57 -3.70 -2.92
C PHE A 75 22.79 -3.87 -4.23
N GLY A 76 22.99 -4.96 -4.98
CA GLY A 76 22.28 -5.22 -6.23
C GLY A 76 22.52 -4.17 -7.32
N LYS A 77 21.72 -4.22 -8.40
CA LYS A 77 21.74 -3.19 -9.45
C LYS A 77 20.32 -2.70 -9.75
N CYS A 78 20.06 -1.46 -9.36
CA CYS A 78 18.79 -0.76 -9.58
C CYS A 78 19.05 0.75 -9.68
N LYS A 79 18.01 1.54 -9.96
CA LYS A 79 18.14 2.99 -10.16
C LYS A 79 18.42 3.74 -8.86
N ASP A 80 17.67 3.42 -7.81
CA ASP A 80 17.69 4.15 -6.56
C ASP A 80 18.32 3.30 -5.45
N TYR A 81 19.21 3.89 -4.67
CA TYR A 81 19.83 3.26 -3.48
C TYR A 81 20.61 1.95 -3.70
N CYS A 82 20.79 1.45 -4.93
CA CYS A 82 21.67 0.30 -5.20
C CYS A 82 23.15 0.70 -5.35
N LYS A 83 23.81 1.06 -4.24
CA LYS A 83 25.25 1.37 -4.17
C LYS A 83 25.81 1.03 -2.79
N VAL A 84 27.15 0.94 -2.68
CA VAL A 84 27.85 0.52 -1.45
C VAL A 84 27.36 1.25 -0.18
N ALA A 85 27.10 2.56 -0.27
CA ALA A 85 26.62 3.38 0.86
C ALA A 85 25.22 2.99 1.40
N PHE A 86 24.45 2.21 0.65
CA PHE A 86 23.09 1.77 0.97
C PHE A 86 22.97 0.25 0.94
N SER A 87 24.09 -0.46 1.15
CA SER A 87 24.12 -1.92 1.12
C SER A 87 23.22 -2.53 2.19
N ILE A 88 22.58 -3.64 1.83
CA ILE A 88 21.87 -4.51 2.75
C ILE A 88 22.90 -5.46 3.35
N CYS A 89 23.04 -5.42 4.67
CA CYS A 89 24.04 -6.18 5.40
C CYS A 89 23.38 -7.14 6.40
N GLY A 90 23.90 -8.36 6.49
CA GLY A 90 23.49 -9.32 7.51
C GLY A 90 24.15 -9.07 8.87
N THR A 91 23.85 -9.94 9.83
CA THR A 91 24.52 -9.98 11.14
C THR A 91 24.75 -11.44 11.59
N PRO A 92 25.88 -12.07 11.20
CA PRO A 92 26.88 -11.57 10.25
C PRO A 92 26.44 -11.70 8.78
N ASP A 93 25.60 -12.68 8.43
CA ASP A 93 25.25 -13.03 7.05
C ASP A 93 23.77 -13.38 6.84
N THR A 94 22.91 -13.21 7.84
CA THR A 94 21.46 -13.40 7.69
C THR A 94 20.71 -12.08 7.58
N ILE A 95 19.68 -12.04 6.74
CA ILE A 95 18.77 -10.89 6.57
C ILE A 95 17.31 -11.33 6.57
N GLU A 96 16.43 -10.43 6.98
CA GLU A 96 14.99 -10.60 6.81
C GLU A 96 14.52 -10.00 5.48
N GLY A 97 13.58 -10.67 4.81
CA GLY A 97 12.94 -10.18 3.59
C GLY A 97 11.46 -10.57 3.52
N ALA A 98 10.74 -9.89 2.63
CA ALA A 98 9.37 -10.23 2.28
C ALA A 98 9.36 -11.05 0.98
N MET A 99 8.57 -12.12 0.97
CA MET A 99 8.42 -13.05 -0.15
C MET A 99 6.98 -12.98 -0.66
N SER A 100 6.77 -12.29 -1.77
CA SER A 100 5.48 -12.21 -2.44
C SER A 100 5.40 -13.23 -3.56
N VAL A 101 4.27 -13.92 -3.69
CA VAL A 101 4.06 -14.84 -4.81
C VAL A 101 4.01 -14.06 -6.12
N PHE A 102 4.68 -14.58 -7.15
CA PHE A 102 4.63 -14.00 -8.48
C PHE A 102 3.19 -14.02 -9.02
N LEU A 103 2.79 -12.92 -9.67
CA LEU A 103 1.61 -12.92 -10.52
C LEU A 103 1.79 -13.94 -11.65
N PRO A 104 0.71 -14.57 -12.15
CA PRO A 104 0.78 -15.58 -13.19
C PRO A 104 1.65 -15.14 -14.38
N PRO A 105 2.59 -15.99 -14.84
CA PRO A 105 3.63 -15.62 -15.79
C PRO A 105 3.06 -15.14 -17.13
N ARG A 106 3.81 -14.25 -17.78
CA ARG A 106 3.53 -13.73 -19.13
C ARG A 106 3.67 -14.87 -20.14
N GLY A 107 2.55 -15.47 -20.54
CA GLY A 107 2.51 -16.64 -21.44
C GLY A 107 1.08 -17.05 -21.78
N ILE A 108 0.14 -16.77 -20.88
CA ILE A 108 -1.23 -16.38 -21.24
C ILE A 108 -1.11 -14.88 -21.56
N LYS A 109 -1.22 -14.47 -22.83
CA LYS A 109 -0.99 -13.10 -23.35
C LYS A 109 -1.26 -12.02 -22.29
N GLN A 110 -0.19 -11.38 -21.78
CA GLN A 110 -0.19 -10.26 -20.81
C GLN A 110 -1.25 -10.40 -19.70
N SER A 111 -0.92 -11.02 -18.57
CA SER A 111 -1.91 -11.25 -17.49
C SER A 111 -2.43 -9.94 -16.88
N HIS A 112 -1.62 -8.88 -16.85
CA HIS A 112 -1.95 -7.58 -16.27
C HIS A 112 -1.40 -6.40 -17.09
N TYR A 113 -1.97 -5.22 -16.89
CA TYR A 113 -1.53 -3.96 -17.46
C TYR A 113 -1.56 -2.83 -16.43
N SER A 114 -0.66 -1.86 -16.62
CA SER A 114 -0.45 -0.73 -15.72
C SER A 114 -1.17 0.53 -16.22
N VAL A 115 -1.83 1.25 -15.33
CA VAL A 115 -2.50 2.52 -15.62
C VAL A 115 -2.12 3.57 -14.60
N ALA A 116 -1.81 4.79 -15.06
CA ALA A 116 -1.54 5.91 -14.18
C ALA A 116 -2.78 6.27 -13.33
N SER A 117 -2.57 6.45 -12.03
CA SER A 117 -3.61 6.89 -11.11
C SER A 117 -4.08 8.31 -11.45
N PRO A 118 -5.39 8.61 -11.46
CA PRO A 118 -5.87 10.00 -11.58
C PRO A 118 -5.40 10.90 -10.44
N TRP A 119 -5.10 10.29 -9.29
CA TRP A 119 -4.56 10.96 -8.10
C TRP A 119 -3.04 10.79 -7.97
N MET A 120 -2.34 10.51 -9.08
CA MET A 120 -0.88 10.48 -9.10
C MET A 120 -0.33 11.84 -8.64
N ARG A 121 0.62 11.80 -7.70
CA ARG A 121 1.34 12.98 -7.21
C ARG A 121 2.37 13.48 -8.23
N VAL A 122 2.83 14.71 -8.04
CA VAL A 122 3.98 15.22 -8.79
C VAL A 122 5.27 14.69 -8.14
N TYR A 123 6.12 14.02 -8.93
CA TYR A 123 7.42 13.49 -8.51
C TYR A 123 8.51 14.56 -8.61
N HIS A 124 8.25 15.70 -7.98
CA HIS A 124 9.13 16.86 -7.99
C HIS A 124 9.04 17.60 -6.66
N HIS A 125 10.11 18.29 -6.28
CA HIS A 125 10.20 19.02 -5.00
C HIS A 125 9.31 20.27 -4.96
N THR A 126 8.91 20.78 -6.13
CA THR A 126 7.92 21.84 -6.31
C THR A 126 6.78 21.41 -7.21
N GLY A 127 5.63 22.04 -7.03
CA GLY A 127 4.43 21.79 -7.82
C GLY A 127 3.35 21.06 -7.03
N LYS A 128 2.14 21.09 -7.60
CA LYS A 128 0.96 20.39 -7.09
C LYS A 128 0.26 19.73 -8.26
N ALA A 129 -0.27 18.54 -8.05
CA ALA A 129 -1.08 17.87 -9.06
C ALA A 129 -2.44 18.58 -9.20
N PRO A 130 -3.11 18.51 -10.36
CA PRO A 130 -4.41 19.16 -10.55
C PRO A 130 -5.47 18.78 -9.51
N TRP A 131 -5.46 17.53 -9.05
CA TRP A 131 -6.37 17.05 -8.00
C TRP A 131 -6.08 17.65 -6.62
N GLU A 132 -4.87 18.16 -6.36
CA GLU A 132 -4.52 18.85 -5.11
C GLU A 132 -4.98 20.32 -5.12
N LEU A 133 -5.42 20.83 -6.28
CA LEU A 133 -5.84 22.22 -6.47
C LEU A 133 -7.36 22.39 -6.55
N SER A 134 -8.12 21.30 -6.67
CA SER A 134 -9.56 21.34 -6.86
C SER A 134 -10.26 20.24 -6.07
N GLU A 135 -11.22 20.63 -5.22
CA GLU A 135 -12.08 19.68 -4.49
C GLU A 135 -13.05 18.95 -5.41
N ASP A 136 -13.41 19.54 -6.55
CA ASP A 136 -14.35 18.96 -7.53
C ASP A 136 -13.66 18.15 -8.62
N TYR A 137 -12.34 17.91 -8.52
CA TYR A 137 -11.54 17.21 -9.53
C TYR A 137 -12.15 15.87 -9.95
N CYS A 138 -12.71 15.10 -9.01
CA CYS A 138 -13.35 13.84 -9.36
C CYS A 138 -14.54 14.04 -10.31
N GLU A 139 -15.43 14.99 -10.01
CA GLU A 139 -16.61 15.28 -10.83
C GLU A 139 -16.23 15.90 -12.18
N THR A 140 -15.22 16.77 -12.21
CA THR A 140 -14.85 17.52 -13.42
C THR A 140 -13.92 16.76 -14.35
N ASN A 141 -13.07 15.86 -13.84
CA ASN A 141 -11.99 15.23 -14.60
C ASN A 141 -11.94 13.70 -14.54
N VAL A 142 -12.41 13.08 -13.44
CA VAL A 142 -12.30 11.62 -13.28
C VAL A 142 -13.55 10.93 -13.80
N LYS A 143 -14.74 11.27 -13.30
CA LYS A 143 -16.03 10.66 -13.70
C LYS A 143 -16.38 10.85 -15.17
N LYS A 144 -15.80 11.84 -15.83
CA LYS A 144 -16.00 12.10 -17.27
C LYS A 144 -15.19 11.18 -18.19
N ARG A 145 -14.24 10.41 -17.65
CA ARG A 145 -13.42 9.48 -18.44
C ARG A 145 -14.21 8.20 -18.69
N GLU A 146 -14.19 7.71 -19.93
CA GLU A 146 -14.91 6.50 -20.32
C GLU A 146 -14.49 5.25 -19.54
N SER A 147 -13.22 5.17 -19.12
CA SER A 147 -12.74 4.06 -18.30
C SER A 147 -13.43 4.02 -16.92
N PHE A 148 -13.82 5.16 -16.34
CA PHE A 148 -14.31 5.26 -14.96
C PHE A 148 -15.80 4.89 -14.78
N GLN A 149 -16.35 4.07 -15.67
CA GLN A 149 -17.69 3.53 -15.56
C GLN A 149 -17.73 2.30 -14.64
N GLY A 150 -18.92 2.00 -14.10
CA GLY A 150 -19.13 0.83 -13.24
C GLY A 150 -18.30 0.87 -11.94
N ARG A 151 -17.53 -0.19 -11.68
CA ARG A 151 -16.83 -0.40 -10.40
C ARG A 151 -15.56 0.42 -10.20
N GLN A 152 -15.00 1.01 -11.25
CA GLN A 152 -13.64 1.58 -11.21
C GLN A 152 -13.49 2.70 -10.18
N ILE A 153 -14.45 3.62 -10.08
CA ILE A 153 -14.40 4.70 -9.07
C ILE A 153 -14.36 4.11 -7.66
N LEU A 154 -15.18 3.09 -7.41
CA LEU A 154 -15.23 2.43 -6.12
C LEU A 154 -13.92 1.66 -5.83
N ASP A 155 -13.26 1.08 -6.84
CA ASP A 155 -11.94 0.46 -6.67
C ASP A 155 -10.87 1.50 -6.29
N TYR A 156 -10.92 2.71 -6.87
CA TYR A 156 -10.06 3.82 -6.43
C TYR A 156 -10.40 4.33 -5.02
N SER A 157 -11.67 4.29 -4.63
CA SER A 157 -12.07 4.57 -3.25
C SER A 157 -11.51 3.53 -2.27
N ASP A 158 -11.62 2.24 -2.59
CA ASP A 158 -11.10 1.15 -1.73
C ASP A 158 -9.58 1.23 -1.59
N ILE A 159 -8.84 1.40 -2.68
CA ILE A 159 -7.38 1.53 -2.59
C ILE A 159 -6.98 2.84 -1.91
N GLY A 160 -7.77 3.91 -2.04
CA GLY A 160 -7.57 5.16 -1.29
C GLY A 160 -7.74 4.98 0.23
N VAL A 161 -8.77 4.23 0.65
CA VAL A 161 -8.95 3.81 2.06
C VAL A 161 -7.75 2.98 2.53
N PHE A 162 -7.33 2.01 1.72
CA PHE A 162 -6.19 1.14 2.02
C PHE A 162 -4.88 1.92 2.17
N ASP A 163 -4.54 2.74 1.18
CA ASP A 163 -3.33 3.57 1.16
C ASP A 163 -3.34 4.60 2.30
N PHE A 164 -4.50 5.16 2.66
CA PHE A 164 -4.63 6.03 3.83
C PHE A 164 -4.33 5.29 5.13
N LEU A 165 -4.86 4.07 5.31
CA LEU A 165 -4.62 3.26 6.50
C LEU A 165 -3.14 2.92 6.67
N ILE A 166 -2.44 2.53 5.60
CA ILE A 166 -0.99 2.24 5.68
C ILE A 166 -0.14 3.51 5.61
N GLY A 167 -0.68 4.63 5.15
CA GLY A 167 0.06 5.86 4.90
C GLY A 167 0.99 5.75 3.69
N ASN A 168 0.56 5.06 2.62
CA ASN A 168 1.31 4.96 1.37
C ASN A 168 0.95 6.15 0.48
N LEU A 169 1.96 6.99 0.17
CA LEU A 169 1.79 8.17 -0.67
C LEU A 169 2.15 7.90 -2.14
N ASP A 170 2.64 6.70 -2.46
CA ASP A 170 3.32 6.40 -3.73
C ASP A 170 2.44 5.67 -4.75
N ARG A 171 1.12 5.78 -4.64
CA ARG A 171 0.16 5.16 -5.57
C ARG A 171 0.10 5.91 -6.91
N HIS A 172 1.20 5.91 -7.66
CA HIS A 172 1.27 6.57 -8.97
C HIS A 172 0.60 5.78 -10.07
N HIS A 173 0.65 4.45 -10.00
CA HIS A 173 0.04 3.54 -10.97
C HIS A 173 -0.77 2.48 -10.24
N VAL A 174 -1.66 1.84 -10.98
CA VAL A 174 -2.42 0.68 -10.56
C VAL A 174 -2.29 -0.42 -11.61
N GLU A 175 -2.21 -1.67 -11.15
CA GLU A 175 -2.19 -2.83 -12.03
C GLU A 175 -3.57 -3.46 -12.07
N LEU A 176 -4.01 -3.86 -13.27
CA LEU A 176 -5.28 -4.55 -13.49
C LEU A 176 -5.06 -5.81 -14.31
N PHE A 177 -5.86 -6.84 -14.07
CA PHE A 177 -5.81 -8.05 -14.91
C PHE A 177 -6.43 -7.77 -16.28
N GLN A 178 -5.68 -8.03 -17.35
CA GLN A 178 -6.12 -7.79 -18.73
C GLN A 178 -7.21 -8.77 -19.18
N GLN A 179 -7.20 -9.98 -18.61
CA GLN A 179 -8.08 -11.09 -19.02
C GLN A 179 -9.57 -10.78 -18.82
N PHE A 180 -9.89 -9.82 -17.94
CA PHE A 180 -11.27 -9.44 -17.61
C PHE A 180 -11.71 -8.13 -18.28
N ASN A 181 -10.90 -7.56 -19.17
CA ASN A 181 -11.18 -6.28 -19.83
C ASN A 181 -11.61 -5.20 -18.81
N ASN A 182 -12.77 -4.57 -19.02
CA ASN A 182 -13.29 -3.52 -18.15
C ASN A 182 -13.90 -4.05 -16.84
N ASP A 183 -14.26 -5.34 -16.76
CA ASP A 183 -14.80 -5.97 -15.54
C ASP A 183 -13.68 -6.60 -14.71
N THR A 184 -12.64 -5.81 -14.48
CA THR A 184 -11.45 -6.19 -13.73
C THR A 184 -11.40 -5.42 -12.41
N PHE A 185 -10.37 -5.65 -11.60
CA PHE A 185 -10.17 -4.94 -10.34
C PHE A 185 -8.72 -4.46 -10.20
N ILE A 186 -8.54 -3.45 -9.35
CA ILE A 186 -7.22 -2.91 -9.03
C ILE A 186 -6.49 -3.89 -8.09
N LEU A 187 -5.30 -4.33 -8.50
CA LEU A 187 -4.37 -5.05 -7.64
C LEU A 187 -3.69 -4.08 -6.68
N HIS A 188 -3.67 -4.42 -5.39
CA HIS A 188 -3.04 -3.62 -4.34
C HIS A 188 -1.55 -3.98 -4.23
N LEU A 189 -0.75 -3.59 -5.22
CA LEU A 189 0.70 -3.88 -5.28
C LEU A 189 1.55 -2.75 -4.68
N ASP A 190 2.87 -2.84 -4.71
CA ASP A 190 3.81 -1.76 -4.37
C ASP A 190 3.47 -1.03 -3.06
N ASN A 191 3.45 -1.79 -1.95
CA ASN A 191 3.10 -1.30 -0.63
C ASN A 191 4.33 -1.09 0.28
N GLY A 192 5.54 -1.28 -0.26
CA GLY A 192 6.81 -1.09 0.46
C GLY A 192 6.99 0.30 1.07
N ARG A 193 6.31 1.32 0.55
CA ARG A 193 6.28 2.69 1.10
C ARG A 193 5.15 2.94 2.11
N GLY A 194 4.39 1.91 2.48
CA GLY A 194 3.48 1.94 3.62
C GLY A 194 4.21 1.96 4.97
N PHE A 195 3.47 2.22 6.04
CA PHE A 195 3.91 2.20 7.44
C PHE A 195 5.19 3.01 7.70
N GLY A 196 5.36 4.15 7.02
CA GLY A 196 6.53 5.00 7.19
C GLY A 196 6.43 5.98 8.36
N LYS A 197 5.22 6.39 8.75
CA LYS A 197 4.98 7.37 9.83
C LYS A 197 3.77 6.96 10.66
N SER A 198 3.96 6.71 11.96
CA SER A 198 2.88 6.34 12.89
C SER A 198 2.14 7.56 13.46
N LYS A 199 2.82 8.72 13.51
CA LYS A 199 2.30 9.97 14.09
C LYS A 199 1.75 10.98 13.07
N TYR A 200 1.71 10.61 11.79
CA TYR A 200 1.24 11.46 10.70
C TYR A 200 0.19 10.72 9.88
N ASP A 201 -0.92 11.39 9.57
CA ASP A 201 -2.00 10.84 8.75
C ASP A 201 -2.10 11.66 7.45
N CYS A 202 -1.95 10.98 6.31
CA CYS A 202 -1.96 11.59 4.99
C CYS A 202 -3.39 11.93 4.56
N MET A 203 -3.95 13.06 5.00
CA MET A 203 -5.33 13.41 4.61
C MET A 203 -5.54 13.52 3.10
N SER A 204 -4.51 13.89 2.33
CA SER A 204 -4.57 13.92 0.87
C SER A 204 -4.64 12.52 0.23
N CYS A 205 -4.29 11.45 0.94
CA CYS A 205 -4.47 10.07 0.47
C CYS A 205 -5.96 9.68 0.40
N MET A 206 -6.82 10.35 1.18
CA MET A 206 -8.28 10.17 1.13
C MET A 206 -8.96 10.91 -0.03
N SER A 207 -8.20 11.58 -0.91
CA SER A 207 -8.76 12.37 -2.02
C SER A 207 -9.73 11.60 -2.94
N PRO A 208 -9.51 10.31 -3.29
CA PRO A 208 -10.49 9.56 -4.07
C PRO A 208 -11.87 9.52 -3.38
N VAL A 209 -11.90 9.25 -2.08
CA VAL A 209 -13.15 9.16 -1.30
C VAL A 209 -13.74 10.56 -1.07
N SER A 210 -12.95 11.54 -0.65
CA SER A 210 -13.45 12.86 -0.29
C SER A 210 -13.92 13.69 -1.49
N GLN A 211 -13.29 13.52 -2.66
CA GLN A 211 -13.67 14.25 -3.88
C GLN A 211 -14.83 13.56 -4.60
N CYS A 212 -14.79 12.22 -4.76
CA CYS A 212 -15.87 11.50 -5.43
C CYS A 212 -17.11 11.35 -4.55
N CYS A 213 -16.92 11.32 -3.21
CA CYS A 213 -17.91 10.94 -2.21
C CYS A 213 -18.65 9.67 -2.62
N MET A 214 -17.91 8.59 -2.85
CA MET A 214 -18.46 7.26 -3.16
C MET A 214 -17.64 6.22 -2.39
N ILE A 215 -18.31 5.33 -1.67
CA ILE A 215 -17.72 4.20 -0.94
C ILE A 215 -18.64 2.99 -1.06
N ARG A 216 -18.07 1.79 -1.14
CA ARG A 216 -18.86 0.55 -1.10
C ARG A 216 -19.51 0.35 0.26
N LEU A 217 -20.74 -0.16 0.25
CA LEU A 217 -21.44 -0.54 1.47
C LEU A 217 -20.64 -1.59 2.25
N SER A 218 -20.11 -2.61 1.56
CA SER A 218 -19.27 -3.65 2.19
C SER A 218 -18.04 -3.06 2.90
N THR A 219 -17.30 -2.16 2.24
CA THR A 219 -16.14 -1.46 2.80
C THR A 219 -16.54 -0.62 4.03
N LEU A 220 -17.60 0.18 3.92
CA LEU A 220 -18.07 1.01 5.03
C LEU A 220 -18.54 0.17 6.22
N ALA A 221 -19.34 -0.88 5.98
CA ALA A 221 -19.84 -1.77 7.01
C ALA A 221 -18.69 -2.44 7.77
N LYS A 222 -17.65 -2.88 7.05
CA LYS A 222 -16.45 -3.45 7.65
C LYS A 222 -15.71 -2.44 8.53
N LEU A 223 -15.51 -1.20 8.05
CA LEU A 223 -14.86 -0.14 8.82
C LEU A 223 -15.65 0.24 10.07
N VAL A 224 -16.97 0.35 9.96
CA VAL A 224 -17.85 0.62 11.11
C VAL A 224 -17.72 -0.51 12.14
N LYS A 225 -17.77 -1.77 11.70
CA LYS A 225 -17.59 -2.93 12.59
C LYS A 225 -16.25 -2.88 13.33
N LEU A 226 -15.16 -2.49 12.65
CA LEU A 226 -13.83 -2.37 13.26
C LEU A 226 -13.69 -1.13 14.17
N TYR A 227 -14.62 -0.18 14.10
CA TYR A 227 -14.59 1.03 14.91
C TYR A 227 -15.43 0.93 16.19
N ILE A 228 -16.64 0.37 16.10
CA ILE A 228 -17.56 0.24 17.25
C ILE A 228 -17.70 -1.19 17.78
N GLY A 229 -17.18 -2.18 17.06
CA GLY A 229 -17.27 -3.58 17.45
C GLY A 229 -16.34 -3.95 18.60
N PRO A 230 -16.38 -5.22 19.04
CA PRO A 230 -15.57 -5.69 20.16
C PRO A 230 -14.06 -5.74 19.85
N ASP A 231 -13.71 -5.92 18.57
CA ASP A 231 -12.33 -6.00 18.11
C ASP A 231 -12.00 -4.83 17.18
N SER A 232 -10.98 -4.05 17.54
CA SER A 232 -10.49 -2.95 16.71
C SER A 232 -9.65 -3.46 15.52
N LEU A 233 -9.38 -2.59 14.53
CA LEU A 233 -8.53 -2.93 13.41
C LEU A 233 -7.13 -3.35 13.86
N SER A 234 -6.55 -2.62 14.81
CA SER A 234 -5.24 -2.93 15.38
C SER A 234 -5.22 -4.31 16.04
N HIS A 235 -6.27 -4.68 16.79
CA HIS A 235 -6.39 -5.98 17.45
C HIS A 235 -6.45 -7.13 16.43
N VAL A 236 -7.36 -7.02 15.44
CA VAL A 236 -7.55 -8.06 14.43
C VAL A 236 -6.30 -8.21 13.55
N LEU A 237 -5.66 -7.10 13.18
CA LEU A 237 -4.44 -7.13 12.39
C LEU A 237 -3.27 -7.74 13.17
N ARG A 238 -3.07 -7.37 14.44
CA ARG A 238 -2.02 -7.94 15.29
C ARG A 238 -2.10 -9.47 15.33
N LYS A 239 -3.29 -9.99 15.61
CA LYS A 239 -3.55 -11.44 15.63
C LYS A 239 -3.30 -12.11 14.27
N SER A 240 -3.62 -11.43 13.17
CA SER A 240 -3.33 -11.92 11.82
C SER A 240 -1.82 -12.04 11.58
N LEU A 241 -1.05 -11.03 12.00
CA LEU A 241 0.40 -10.93 11.80
C LEU A 241 1.21 -11.90 12.67
N GLU A 242 0.67 -12.35 13.82
CA GLU A 242 1.31 -13.34 14.69
C GLU A 242 1.62 -14.66 13.98
N SER A 243 0.92 -14.97 12.89
CA SER A 243 1.14 -16.17 12.09
C SER A 243 2.33 -16.07 11.13
N ASP A 244 2.89 -14.88 10.92
CA ASP A 244 4.05 -14.69 10.04
C ASP A 244 5.36 -15.09 10.76
N PRO A 245 6.29 -15.80 10.09
CA PRO A 245 7.57 -16.20 10.68
C PRO A 245 8.46 -15.06 11.17
N LEU A 246 8.28 -13.83 10.67
CA LEU A 246 9.04 -12.65 11.07
C LEU A 246 8.33 -11.81 12.14
N SER A 247 7.30 -12.36 12.80
CA SER A 247 6.61 -11.68 13.89
C SER A 247 7.60 -11.28 15.01
N PRO A 248 7.55 -10.03 15.52
CA PRO A 248 6.57 -8.98 15.21
C PRO A 248 6.83 -8.27 13.87
N ILE A 249 5.77 -8.09 13.07
CA ILE A 249 5.84 -7.43 11.76
C ILE A 249 5.73 -5.91 11.87
N LEU A 250 4.79 -5.40 12.67
CA LEU A 250 4.58 -3.96 12.85
C LEU A 250 4.99 -3.54 14.26
N TRP A 251 5.55 -2.34 14.36
CA TRP A 251 5.78 -1.67 15.62
C TRP A 251 4.45 -1.12 16.19
N GLU A 252 4.30 -1.18 17.51
CA GLU A 252 3.03 -0.90 18.20
C GLU A 252 2.37 0.46 17.84
N PRO A 253 3.11 1.58 17.71
CA PRO A 253 2.53 2.86 17.29
C PRO A 253 1.87 2.82 15.91
N HIS A 254 2.30 1.95 15.00
CA HIS A 254 1.62 1.78 13.71
C HIS A 254 0.27 1.07 13.86
N LEU A 255 0.16 0.14 14.81
CA LEU A 255 -1.11 -0.50 15.14
C LEU A 255 -2.08 0.53 15.74
N ASP A 256 -1.62 1.36 16.68
CA ASP A 256 -2.43 2.46 17.24
C ASP A 256 -2.88 3.47 16.18
N ALA A 257 -1.99 3.77 15.21
CA ALA A 257 -2.30 4.69 14.12
C ALA A 257 -3.45 4.18 13.23
N LEU A 258 -3.59 2.87 13.05
CA LEU A 258 -4.67 2.29 12.24
C LEU A 258 -6.05 2.60 12.84
N ASP A 259 -6.23 2.40 14.14
CA ASP A 259 -7.51 2.66 14.82
C ASP A 259 -7.87 4.15 14.74
N ARG A 260 -6.89 5.03 14.93
CA ARG A 260 -7.05 6.48 14.74
C ARG A 260 -7.48 6.82 13.30
N ARG A 261 -6.86 6.20 12.30
CA ARG A 261 -7.15 6.42 10.86
C ARG A 261 -8.54 5.91 10.49
N VAL A 262 -9.00 4.78 11.02
CA VAL A 262 -10.39 4.30 10.80
C VAL A 262 -11.40 5.38 11.21
N GLY A 263 -11.23 6.01 12.38
CA GLY A 263 -12.11 7.09 12.82
C GLY A 263 -12.10 8.30 11.86
N GLN A 264 -10.95 8.63 11.27
CA GLN A 264 -10.84 9.70 10.28
C GLN A 264 -11.53 9.34 8.95
N ILE A 265 -11.44 8.08 8.50
CA ILE A 265 -12.16 7.62 7.31
C ILE A 265 -13.68 7.77 7.51
N LEU A 266 -14.20 7.32 8.65
CA LEU A 266 -15.62 7.44 8.97
C LEU A 266 -16.07 8.91 9.02
N LYS A 267 -15.21 9.81 9.52
CA LYS A 267 -15.47 11.25 9.47
C LYS A 267 -15.56 11.76 8.03
N VAL A 268 -14.64 11.38 7.14
CA VAL A 268 -14.70 11.77 5.71
C VAL A 268 -16.00 11.30 5.06
N VAL A 269 -16.41 10.05 5.30
CA VAL A 269 -17.67 9.51 4.76
C VAL A 269 -18.89 10.29 5.30
N ARG A 270 -18.93 10.58 6.60
CA ARG A 270 -19.98 11.39 7.22
C ARG A 270 -20.05 12.79 6.60
N ASP A 271 -18.91 13.43 6.39
CA ASP A 271 -18.85 14.78 5.82
C ASP A 271 -19.33 14.77 4.35
N CYS A 272 -19.08 13.68 3.60
CA CYS A 272 -19.66 13.46 2.27
C CYS A 272 -21.19 13.30 2.29
N ILE A 273 -21.75 12.57 3.26
CA ILE A 273 -23.22 12.40 3.43
C ILE A 273 -23.87 13.73 3.80
N ALA A 274 -23.18 14.57 4.60
CA ALA A 274 -23.68 15.88 5.02
C ALA A 274 -23.57 16.95 3.91
N LYS A 275 -22.92 16.66 2.77
CA LYS A 275 -22.76 17.63 1.68
C LYS A 275 -24.12 17.94 1.06
N LYS A 276 -24.51 19.22 1.08
CA LYS A 276 -25.80 19.69 0.54
C LYS A 276 -25.98 19.24 -0.90
N GLY A 277 -27.10 18.58 -1.18
CA GLY A 277 -27.46 18.12 -2.52
C GLY A 277 -26.94 16.73 -2.90
N LYS A 278 -26.23 16.02 -2.01
CA LYS A 278 -25.96 14.58 -2.16
C LYS A 278 -26.90 13.77 -1.27
N LEU A 279 -27.52 12.74 -1.84
CA LEU A 279 -28.31 11.76 -1.08
C LEU A 279 -27.36 10.69 -0.53
N TRP A 280 -27.70 10.11 0.62
CA TRP A 280 -26.83 9.13 1.29
C TRP A 280 -26.53 7.90 0.40
N HIS A 281 -27.49 7.47 -0.42
CA HIS A 281 -27.34 6.33 -1.34
C HIS A 281 -26.51 6.66 -2.59
N GLU A 282 -26.18 7.93 -2.82
CA GLU A 282 -25.20 8.33 -3.85
C GLU A 282 -23.78 8.31 -3.30
N VAL A 283 -23.64 8.31 -1.97
CA VAL A 283 -22.36 8.21 -1.27
C VAL A 283 -22.04 6.77 -0.91
N ILE A 284 -23.00 6.04 -0.37
CA ILE A 284 -22.87 4.64 0.01
C ILE A 284 -23.49 3.81 -1.10
N ILE A 285 -22.64 3.16 -1.90
CA ILE A 285 -23.07 2.36 -3.04
C ILE A 285 -23.16 0.90 -2.61
N ASP A 286 -24.36 0.33 -2.72
CA ASP A 286 -24.59 -1.09 -2.51
C ASP A 286 -23.90 -1.89 -3.63
N ASP A 287 -22.92 -2.69 -3.25
CA ASP A 287 -22.13 -3.53 -4.12
C ASP A 287 -22.59 -5.00 -4.12
N GLY A 288 -23.71 -5.31 -3.46
CA GLY A 288 -24.33 -6.64 -3.46
C GLY A 288 -23.64 -7.66 -2.55
N TYR A 289 -22.70 -7.23 -1.71
CA TYR A 289 -21.99 -8.06 -0.73
C TYR A 289 -22.43 -7.68 0.68
N ASN A 290 -22.95 -8.66 1.43
CA ASN A 290 -23.30 -8.54 2.86
C ASN A 290 -22.17 -9.04 3.76
#